data_AF-A0A920KK95-F1
#
_entry.id   AF-A0A920KK95-F1
#
_cell.length_a   1.000
_cell.length_b   1.000
_cell.length_c   1.000
_cell.angle_alpha   90.00
_cell.angle_beta   90.00
_cell.angle_gamma   90.00
#
_symmetry.space_group_name_H-M   'P 1'
#
loop_
_entity.id
_entity.type
_entity.pdbx_description
1 polymer ?
#
loop_
_entity_poly.entity_id
_entity_poly.type
_entity_poly.pdbx_seq_one_letter_code
_entity_poly.pdbx_strand_id
1 'polypeptide(L)'
;MKRQNMQEIPWGKETLGALDTPLNDLEKKALQNLDVDRLNDMAECLFALNNRHYGPIPGTYMVMVIEPGKKWCVGQLSADRAKPFVLFPDMVFDSVEKAREAAEALKAEKAEGVPCRNI
;
A
#
# COMPACT_ATOMS: atom_id res chain seq x y z
N MET A 1 12.54 4.59 19.30
CA MET A 1 11.92 4.62 17.95
C MET A 1 12.94 5.16 16.97
N LYS A 2 13.49 4.34 16.08
CA LYS A 2 14.39 4.79 15.01
C LYS A 2 13.54 5.44 13.92
N ARG A 3 13.75 6.73 13.64
CA ARG A 3 13.17 7.41 12.47
C ARG A 3 13.74 6.69 11.25
N GLN A 4 12.91 5.98 10.51
CA GLN A 4 13.33 5.35 9.25
C GLN A 4 13.70 6.46 8.27
N ASN A 5 14.80 6.26 7.55
CA ASN A 5 15.47 7.23 6.70
C ASN A 5 14.52 7.77 5.62
N MET A 6 13.96 8.94 5.85
CA MET A 6 13.16 9.68 4.89
C MET A 6 14.08 10.65 4.15
N GLN A 7 14.12 10.60 2.81
CA GLN A 7 14.82 11.62 2.02
C GLN A 7 14.21 12.99 2.33
N GLU A 8 15.05 13.98 2.68
CA GLU A 8 14.60 15.34 2.92
C GLU A 8 14.02 15.94 1.64
N ILE A 9 12.77 16.41 1.72
CA ILE A 9 12.07 16.99 0.57
C ILE A 9 12.53 18.46 0.44
N PRO A 10 13.08 18.89 -0.72
CA PRO A 10 13.50 20.27 -0.92
C PRO A 10 12.32 21.23 -0.80
N TRP A 11 12.50 22.30 -0.02
CA TRP A 11 11.50 23.34 0.18
C TRP A 11 11.02 23.93 -1.16
N GLY A 12 9.70 24.02 -1.36
CA GLY A 12 9.09 24.58 -2.58
C GLY A 12 8.86 23.58 -3.73
N LYS A 13 9.19 22.30 -3.54
CA LYS A 13 8.74 21.19 -4.37
C LYS A 13 8.04 20.17 -3.48
N GLU A 14 6.76 20.36 -3.19
CA GLU A 14 5.95 19.35 -2.48
C GLU A 14 5.70 18.15 -3.40
N THR A 15 6.76 17.43 -3.75
CA THR A 15 6.65 16.09 -4.31
C THR A 15 6.52 15.14 -3.15
N LEU A 16 5.43 14.37 -3.11
CA LEU A 16 5.27 13.26 -2.17
C LEU A 16 6.54 12.40 -2.14
N GLY A 17 7.06 12.15 -0.93
CA GLY A 17 8.15 11.21 -0.71
C GLY A 17 7.78 9.79 -1.13
N ALA A 18 8.78 9.02 -1.56
CA ALA A 18 8.69 7.59 -1.76
C ALA A 18 9.58 6.89 -0.71
N LEU A 19 9.12 5.76 -0.19
CA LEU A 19 9.92 4.89 0.65
C LEU A 19 11.02 4.24 -0.18
N ASP A 20 12.22 4.09 0.39
CA ASP A 20 13.36 3.34 -0.18
C ASP A 20 13.14 1.82 -0.19
N THR A 21 11.89 1.35 0.00
CA THR A 21 11.64 -0.09 0.00
C THR A 21 11.57 -0.57 -1.45
N PRO A 22 12.42 -1.54 -1.85
CA PRO A 22 12.39 -2.04 -3.22
C PRO A 22 11.07 -2.76 -3.50
N LEU A 23 10.61 -2.65 -4.75
CA LEU A 23 9.44 -3.39 -5.23
C LEU A 23 9.74 -4.89 -5.28
N ASN A 24 8.82 -5.70 -4.75
CA ASN A 24 8.85 -7.14 -4.97
C ASN A 24 8.30 -7.50 -6.36
N ASP A 25 8.42 -8.76 -6.76
CA ASP A 25 8.07 -9.17 -8.13
C ASP A 25 6.56 -9.09 -8.42
N LEU A 26 5.71 -9.26 -7.41
CA LEU A 26 4.26 -9.07 -7.56
C LEU A 26 3.93 -7.60 -7.81
N GLU A 27 4.59 -6.71 -7.07
CA GLU A 27 4.41 -5.26 -7.20
C GLU A 27 4.94 -4.75 -8.53
N LYS A 28 6.12 -5.18 -8.96
CA LYS A 28 6.66 -4.86 -10.29
C LYS A 28 5.67 -5.25 -11.39
N LYS A 29 5.12 -6.47 -11.32
CA LYS A 29 4.14 -6.96 -12.29
C LYS A 29 2.84 -6.17 -12.24
N ALA A 30 2.35 -5.84 -11.05
CA ALA A 30 1.13 -5.06 -10.87
C ALA A 30 1.28 -3.61 -11.39
N LEU A 31 2.47 -3.02 -11.26
CA LEU A 31 2.74 -1.64 -11.64
C LEU A 31 3.18 -1.47 -13.10
N GLN A 32 3.64 -2.54 -13.77
CA GLN A 32 4.34 -2.48 -15.06
C GLN A 32 3.61 -1.71 -16.18
N ASN A 33 2.28 -1.68 -16.18
CA ASN A 33 1.47 -1.06 -17.25
C ASN A 33 0.47 -0.02 -16.72
N LEU A 34 0.70 0.53 -15.53
CA LEU A 34 -0.17 1.54 -14.94
C LEU A 34 0.31 2.95 -15.30
N ASP A 35 -0.65 3.86 -15.46
CA ASP A 35 -0.40 5.27 -15.70
C ASP A 35 0.20 5.92 -14.45
N VAL A 36 1.40 6.48 -14.59
CA VAL A 36 2.17 7.09 -13.50
C VAL A 36 1.46 8.30 -12.91
N ASP A 37 0.74 9.08 -13.72
CA ASP A 37 0.02 10.26 -13.23
C ASP A 37 -1.18 9.83 -12.38
N ARG A 38 -1.89 8.76 -12.78
CA ARG A 38 -2.97 8.17 -11.98
C ARG A 38 -2.47 7.55 -10.68
N LEU A 39 -1.31 6.90 -10.71
CA LEU A 39 -0.69 6.39 -9.49
C LEU A 39 -0.31 7.52 -8.53
N ASN A 40 0.15 8.67 -9.06
CA ASN A 40 0.40 9.84 -8.25
C ASN A 40 -0.87 10.42 -7.63
N ASP A 41 -1.93 10.62 -8.43
CA ASP A 41 -3.23 11.10 -7.92
C ASP A 41 -3.73 10.20 -6.77
N MET A 42 -3.58 8.88 -6.93
CA MET A 42 -3.93 7.90 -5.91
C MET A 42 -3.05 8.05 -4.66
N ALA A 43 -1.74 8.20 -4.81
CA ALA A 43 -0.83 8.40 -3.68
C ALA A 43 -1.13 9.69 -2.90
N GLU A 44 -1.52 10.78 -3.57
CA GLU A 44 -1.98 12.03 -2.94
C GLU A 44 -3.25 11.82 -2.13
N CYS A 45 -4.23 11.10 -2.70
CA CYS A 45 -5.44 10.70 -1.97
C CYS A 45 -5.10 9.88 -0.72
N LEU A 46 -4.24 8.88 -0.87
CA LEU A 46 -3.82 7.99 0.21
C LEU A 46 -3.03 8.74 1.30
N PHE A 47 -2.18 9.70 0.92
CA PHE A 47 -1.47 10.57 1.86
C PHE A 47 -2.42 11.43 2.68
N ALA A 48 -3.43 12.04 2.04
CA ALA A 48 -4.46 12.78 2.75
C ALA A 48 -5.27 11.89 3.71
N LEU A 49 -5.59 10.65 3.30
CA LEU A 49 -6.28 9.68 4.13
C LEU A 49 -5.41 9.15 5.29
N ASN A 50 -4.09 9.14 5.13
CA ASN A 50 -3.13 8.70 6.14
C ASN A 50 -2.66 9.83 7.05
N ASN A 51 -3.49 10.86 7.28
CA ASN A 51 -3.14 12.03 8.10
C ASN A 51 -1.81 12.70 7.67
N ARG A 52 -1.52 12.73 6.37
CA ARG A 52 -0.27 13.27 5.81
C ARG A 52 0.98 12.54 6.30
N HIS A 53 0.85 11.24 6.60
CA HIS A 53 1.97 10.34 6.82
C HIS A 53 2.24 9.49 5.57
N TYR A 54 3.52 9.25 5.31
CA TYR A 54 3.97 8.38 4.23
C TYR A 54 3.93 6.90 4.63
N GLY A 55 3.77 6.05 3.63
CA GLY A 55 3.90 4.61 3.76
C GLY A 55 2.59 3.85 4.04
N PRO A 56 2.69 2.57 4.46
CA PRO A 56 1.54 1.69 4.62
C PRO A 56 0.50 2.27 5.58
N ILE A 57 -0.77 2.25 5.19
CA ILE A 57 -1.87 2.82 5.96
C ILE A 57 -2.42 1.73 6.88
N PRO A 58 -2.33 1.90 8.22
CA PRO A 58 -2.80 0.89 9.17
C PRO A 58 -4.27 0.52 8.95
N GLY A 59 -4.59 -0.76 9.08
CA GLY A 59 -5.97 -1.27 8.95
C GLY A 59 -6.58 -1.26 7.53
N THR A 60 -5.82 -0.92 6.48
CA THR A 60 -6.28 -0.87 5.08
C THR A 60 -5.81 -2.05 4.24
N TYR A 61 -6.17 -3.25 4.69
CA TYR A 61 -5.85 -4.49 3.98
C TYR A 61 -6.73 -4.65 2.74
N MET A 62 -6.14 -5.13 1.65
CA MET A 62 -6.79 -5.33 0.36
C MET A 62 -6.45 -6.70 -0.20
N VAL A 63 -7.28 -7.17 -1.13
CA VAL A 63 -7.05 -8.38 -1.91
C VAL A 63 -6.86 -7.98 -3.38
N MET A 64 -5.74 -8.37 -3.97
CA MET A 64 -5.42 -8.10 -5.37
C MET A 64 -5.43 -9.39 -6.19
N VAL A 65 -6.05 -9.34 -7.37
CA VAL A 65 -5.94 -10.43 -8.35
C VAL A 65 -4.54 -10.38 -8.97
N ILE A 66 -3.73 -11.44 -8.80
CA ILE A 66 -2.38 -11.53 -9.41
C ILE A 66 -2.37 -12.46 -10.64
N GLU A 67 -3.33 -13.38 -10.71
CA GLU A 67 -3.62 -14.20 -11.88
C GLU A 67 -5.15 -14.36 -12.00
N PRO A 68 -5.77 -13.80 -13.05
CA PRO A 68 -7.23 -13.84 -13.22
C PRO A 68 -7.81 -15.25 -13.08
N GLY A 69 -8.74 -15.42 -12.14
CA GLY A 69 -9.44 -16.69 -11.89
C GLY A 69 -8.58 -17.77 -11.24
N LYS A 70 -7.34 -17.49 -10.83
CA LYS A 70 -6.46 -18.50 -10.23
C LYS A 70 -5.79 -18.08 -8.94
N LYS A 71 -5.31 -16.83 -8.84
CA LYS A 71 -4.50 -16.41 -7.69
C LYS A 71 -4.83 -15.00 -7.23
N TRP A 72 -4.93 -14.87 -5.92
CA TRP A 72 -5.18 -13.63 -5.19
C TRP A 72 -4.11 -13.42 -4.14
N CYS A 73 -3.66 -12.19 -3.97
CA CYS A 73 -2.65 -11.81 -3.00
C CYS A 73 -3.24 -10.81 -2.01
N VAL A 74 -2.98 -11.01 -0.72
CA VAL A 74 -3.27 -9.98 0.29
C VAL A 74 -2.21 -8.89 0.22
N GLY A 75 -2.62 -7.66 0.47
CA GLY A 75 -1.74 -6.51 0.56
C GLY A 75 -2.33 -5.41 1.44
N GLN A 76 -1.68 -4.26 1.43
CA GLN A 76 -2.03 -3.08 2.21
C GLN A 76 -1.89 -1.83 1.35
N LEU A 77 -2.81 -0.86 1.48
CA LEU A 77 -2.65 0.43 0.81
C LEU A 77 -1.48 1.22 1.43
N SER A 78 -0.80 2.02 0.61
CA SER A 78 0.35 2.80 1.05
C SER A 78 0.30 4.21 0.48
N ALA A 79 0.49 5.20 1.35
CA ALA A 79 0.65 6.60 0.96
C ALA A 79 2.06 6.84 0.41
N ASP A 80 2.31 6.33 -0.80
CA ASP A 80 3.60 6.36 -1.46
C ASP A 80 3.40 6.42 -2.99
N ARG A 81 4.07 7.39 -3.63
CA ARG A 81 3.93 7.65 -5.08
C ARG A 81 4.49 6.54 -5.95
N ALA A 82 5.59 5.89 -5.53
CA ALA A 82 6.18 4.78 -6.26
C ALA A 82 5.45 3.46 -5.98
N LYS A 83 4.82 3.37 -4.80
CA LYS A 83 4.23 2.13 -4.29
C LYS A 83 2.92 2.39 -3.55
N PRO A 84 1.81 2.62 -4.26
CA PRO A 84 0.54 2.94 -3.62
C PRO A 84 -0.15 1.74 -2.94
N PHE A 85 0.44 0.54 -3.07
CA PHE A 85 0.08 -0.67 -2.36
C PHE A 85 1.31 -1.54 -2.12
N VAL A 86 1.29 -2.29 -1.01
CA VAL A 86 2.29 -3.29 -0.65
C VAL A 86 1.64 -4.65 -0.75
N LEU A 87 2.17 -5.56 -1.56
CA LEU A 87 1.67 -6.94 -1.66
C LEU A 87 2.52 -7.86 -0.78
N PHE A 88 1.88 -8.77 -0.05
CA PHE A 88 2.54 -9.74 0.83
C PHE A 88 2.79 -11.06 0.09
N PRO A 89 4.02 -11.36 -0.36
CA PRO A 89 4.28 -12.50 -1.25
C PRO A 89 4.02 -13.87 -0.60
N ASP A 90 4.01 -13.92 0.72
CA ASP A 90 3.68 -15.07 1.57
C ASP A 90 2.16 -15.28 1.73
N MET A 91 1.33 -14.33 1.32
CA MET A 91 -0.13 -14.37 1.45
C MET A 91 -0.83 -14.48 0.09
N VAL A 92 -0.49 -15.53 -0.67
CA VAL A 92 -1.10 -15.86 -1.98
C VAL A 92 -2.03 -17.06 -1.85
N PHE A 93 -3.25 -16.89 -2.35
CA PHE A 93 -4.34 -17.86 -2.22
C PHE A 93 -4.92 -18.23 -3.59
N ASP A 94 -5.57 -19.39 -3.62
CA ASP A 94 -6.26 -20.00 -4.76
C ASP A 94 -7.75 -19.61 -4.86
N SER A 95 -8.25 -18.79 -3.93
CA SER A 95 -9.63 -18.28 -3.95
C SER A 95 -9.72 -16.88 -3.34
N VAL A 96 -10.73 -16.10 -3.78
CA VAL A 96 -11.01 -14.75 -3.25
C VAL A 96 -11.42 -14.84 -1.78
N GLU A 97 -12.22 -15.85 -1.43
CA GLU A 97 -12.78 -16.06 -0.10
C GLU A 97 -11.66 -16.27 0.92
N LYS A 98 -10.72 -17.18 0.64
CA LYS A 98 -9.56 -17.42 1.52
C LYS A 98 -8.68 -16.19 1.65
N ALA A 99 -8.43 -15.47 0.55
CA ALA A 99 -7.64 -14.24 0.58
C ALA A 99 -8.33 -13.16 1.42
N ARG A 100 -9.66 -13.04 1.33
CA ARG A 100 -10.44 -12.10 2.12
C ARG A 100 -10.44 -12.47 3.60
N GLU A 101 -10.66 -13.74 3.93
CA GLU A 101 -10.57 -14.24 5.32
C GLU A 101 -9.19 -13.95 5.91
N ALA A 102 -8.12 -14.17 5.15
CA ALA A 102 -6.76 -13.87 5.58
C ALA A 102 -6.53 -12.36 5.79
N ALA A 103 -7.08 -11.50 4.92
CA ALA A 103 -7.01 -10.05 5.09
C ALA A 103 -7.79 -9.57 6.33
N GLU A 104 -8.97 -10.14 6.59
CA GLU A 104 -9.78 -9.85 7.78
C GLU A 104 -9.09 -10.35 9.07
N ALA A 105 -8.49 -11.54 9.04
CA ALA A 105 -7.71 -12.09 10.14
C ALA A 105 -6.48 -11.23 10.44
N LEU A 106 -5.75 -10.80 9.41
CA LEU A 106 -4.59 -9.90 9.55
C LEU A 106 -5.00 -8.56 10.16
N LYS A 107 -6.14 -8.01 9.73
CA LYS A 107 -6.70 -6.79 10.32
C LYS A 107 -7.03 -6.96 11.80
N ALA A 108 -7.64 -8.09 12.16
CA ALA A 108 -8.00 -8.39 13.55
C ALA A 108 -6.75 -8.63 14.42
N GLU A 109 -5.74 -9.35 13.92
CA GLU A 109 -4.48 -9.63 14.61
C GLU A 109 -3.72 -8.35 14.93
N LYS A 110 -3.60 -7.46 13.95
CA LYS A 110 -2.86 -6.20 14.10
C LYS A 110 -3.57 -5.21 15.02
N ALA A 111 -4.89 -5.34 15.18
CA ALA A 111 -5.74 -4.44 15.96
C ALA A 111 -5.48 -2.95 15.67
N GLU A 112 -5.05 -2.65 14.44
CA GLU A 112 -4.68 -1.32 14.00
C GLU A 112 -5.93 -0.50 13.71
N GLY A 113 -6.06 0.66 14.36
CA GLY A 113 -7.05 1.65 14.01
C GLY A 113 -6.73 2.24 12.63
N VAL A 114 -7.72 2.27 11.74
CA VAL A 114 -7.60 3.07 10.51
C VAL A 114 -7.43 4.53 10.93
N PRO A 115 -6.44 5.26 10.41
CA PRO A 115 -6.20 6.65 10.81
C PRO A 115 -7.48 7.48 10.68
N CYS A 116 -7.96 8.00 11.80
CA CYS A 116 -9.08 8.94 11.84
C CYS A 116 -8.64 10.26 11.17
N ARG A 117 -9.43 10.79 10.24
CA ARG A 117 -9.17 12.10 9.65
C ARG A 117 -9.08 13.15 10.76
N ASN A 118 -7.98 13.91 10.82
CA ASN A 118 -7.97 15.18 11.53
C ASN A 118 -8.94 16.13 10.79
N ILE A 119 -10.16 16.29 11.33
CA ILE A 119 -11.13 17.32 10.91
C ILE A 119 -10.70 18.66 11.50
#